data_AF-A0A1Y4B001-F1
#
_entry.id   AF-A0A1Y4B001-F1
#
_cell.length_a   1.000
_cell.length_b   1.000
_cell.length_c   1.000
_cell.angle_alpha   90.00
_cell.angle_beta   90.00
_cell.angle_gamma   90.00
#
_symmetry.space_group_name_H-M   'P 1'
#
loop_
_entity.id
_entity.type
_entity.pdbx_description
1 polymer ?
#
loop_
_entity_poly.entity_id
_entity_poly.type
_entity_poly.pdbx_seq_one_letter_code
_entity_poly.pdbx_strand_id
1 'polypeptide(L)'
;MRNRNGIIILLLIACVFIAIIFFVLHFPSSTERISGKEWIATYQDNTTHRKLELEYIGKDILISSINIRIESGLYKETLREDYDTNTFLISGKKIEFDLSDIKQMSERIEITIKYNDATEKIII
;
A
#
# COMPACT_ATOMS: atom_id res chain seq x y z
N MET A 1 21.33 -47.06 -26.07
CA MET A 1 21.20 -45.57 -26.14
C MET A 1 19.78 -45.07 -25.78
N ARG A 2 19.03 -45.76 -24.89
CA ARG A 2 17.60 -45.47 -24.63
C ARG A 2 17.35 -44.53 -23.42
N ASN A 3 18.39 -44.18 -22.64
CA ASN A 3 18.25 -43.38 -21.42
C ASN A 3 18.64 -41.90 -21.56
N ARG A 4 19.29 -41.49 -22.66
CA ARG A 4 19.69 -40.07 -22.85
C ARG A 4 18.49 -39.16 -23.09
N ASN A 5 17.49 -39.61 -23.85
CA ASN A 5 16.32 -38.81 -24.17
C ASN A 5 15.43 -38.58 -22.93
N GLY A 6 15.32 -39.57 -22.04
CA GLY A 6 14.58 -39.41 -20.78
C GLY A 6 15.23 -38.40 -19.83
N ILE A 7 16.56 -38.39 -19.76
CA ILE A 7 17.33 -37.42 -18.94
C ILE A 7 17.16 -36.00 -19.49
N ILE A 8 17.18 -35.82 -20.82
CA ILE A 8 16.99 -34.51 -21.47
C ILE A 8 15.59 -33.96 -21.20
N ILE A 9 14.55 -34.80 -21.28
CA ILE A 9 13.18 -34.40 -20.99
C ILE A 9 13.02 -34.00 -19.51
N LEU A 10 13.64 -34.77 -18.60
CA LEU A 10 13.61 -34.46 -17.17
C LEU A 10 14.29 -33.12 -16.85
N LEU A 11 15.42 -32.84 -17.51
CA LEU A 11 16.14 -31.56 -17.40
C LEU A 11 15.30 -30.37 -17.92
N LEU A 12 14.59 -30.55 -19.03
CA LEU A 12 13.70 -29.51 -19.57
C LEU A 12 12.54 -29.20 -18.61
N ILE A 13 11.92 -30.23 -18.03
CA ILE A 13 10.86 -30.05 -17.05
C ILE A 13 11.39 -29.33 -15.81
N ALA A 14 12.56 -29.72 -15.31
CA ALA A 14 13.20 -29.06 -14.17
C ALA A 14 13.50 -27.57 -14.46
N CYS A 15 14.02 -27.25 -15.65
CA CYS A 15 14.25 -25.86 -16.06
C CYS A 15 12.96 -25.04 -16.12
N VAL A 16 11.88 -25.59 -16.67
CA VAL A 16 10.57 -24.92 -16.70
C VAL A 16 10.05 -24.69 -15.28
N PHE A 17 10.21 -25.67 -14.39
CA PHE A 17 9.82 -25.55 -12.99
C PHE A 17 10.60 -24.43 -12.27
N ILE A 18 11.91 -24.37 -12.48
CA ILE A 18 12.76 -23.31 -11.94
C ILE A 18 12.32 -21.94 -12.50
N ALA A 19 12.04 -21.84 -13.79
CA ALA A 19 11.56 -20.60 -14.41
C ALA A 19 10.22 -20.14 -13.83
N ILE A 20 9.29 -21.05 -13.55
CA ILE A 20 8.01 -20.75 -12.89
C ILE A 20 8.25 -20.27 -11.46
N ILE A 21 9.13 -20.93 -10.70
CA ILE A 21 9.49 -20.50 -9.34
C ILE A 21 10.10 -19.09 -9.36
N PHE A 22 11.04 -18.82 -10.28
CA PHE A 22 11.61 -17.48 -10.43
C PHE A 22 10.56 -16.42 -10.82
N PHE A 23 9.62 -16.77 -11.69
CA PHE A 23 8.52 -15.90 -12.08
C PHE A 23 7.59 -15.57 -10.90
N VAL A 24 7.24 -16.57 -10.08
CA VAL A 24 6.42 -16.38 -8.87
C VAL A 24 7.18 -15.60 -7.78
N LEU A 25 8.49 -15.79 -7.65
CA LEU A 25 9.31 -15.06 -6.69
C LEU A 25 9.62 -13.62 -7.11
N HIS A 26 9.40 -13.25 -8.38
CA HIS A 26 9.66 -11.91 -8.91
C HIS A 26 8.47 -10.96 -8.83
N PHE A 27 7.35 -11.32 -8.19
CA PHE A 27 6.30 -10.33 -7.90
C PHE A 27 6.82 -9.38 -6.80
N PRO A 28 7.16 -8.11 -7.13
CA PRO A 28 7.61 -7.18 -6.12
C PRO A 28 6.39 -6.82 -5.27
N SER A 29 6.37 -7.26 -4.02
CA SER A 29 5.54 -6.67 -2.99
C SER A 29 6.39 -5.65 -2.24
N SER A 30 5.99 -4.39 -2.26
CA SER A 30 6.60 -3.39 -1.38
C SER A 30 5.61 -3.06 -0.27
N THR A 31 6.11 -3.02 0.96
CA THR A 31 5.36 -2.50 2.09
C THR A 31 6.21 -1.43 2.73
N GLU A 32 5.69 -0.22 2.71
CA GLU A 32 6.33 0.93 3.33
C GLU A 32 5.50 1.38 4.53
N ARG A 33 6.16 1.55 5.67
CA ARG A 33 5.52 1.94 6.92
C ARG A 33 6.21 3.18 7.46
N ILE A 34 5.47 4.27 7.58
CA ILE A 34 5.96 5.57 8.04
C ILE A 34 5.16 5.99 9.28
N SER A 35 5.87 6.41 10.32
CA SER A 35 5.27 6.96 11.53
C SER A 35 5.22 8.48 11.43
N GLY A 36 4.03 9.04 11.57
CA GLY A 36 3.80 10.42 11.94
C GLY A 36 3.89 10.63 13.46
N LYS A 37 3.27 11.70 13.95
CA LYS A 37 3.23 12.06 15.37
C LYS A 37 2.22 11.19 16.12
N GLU A 38 1.00 11.09 15.62
CA GLU A 38 -0.06 10.27 16.24
C GLU A 38 -0.66 9.23 15.29
N TRP A 39 -0.03 9.06 14.12
CA TRP A 39 -0.51 8.23 13.05
C TRP A 39 0.60 7.34 12.52
N ILE A 40 0.23 6.13 12.11
CA ILE A 40 1.10 5.25 11.35
C ILE A 40 0.45 5.02 10.00
N ALA A 41 1.17 5.36 8.94
CA ALA A 41 0.75 5.08 7.57
C ALA A 41 1.48 3.84 7.06
N THR A 42 0.74 2.87 6.54
CA THR A 42 1.27 1.67 5.91
C THR A 42 0.77 1.62 4.47
N TYR A 43 1.66 1.81 3.51
CA TYR A 43 1.39 1.62 2.10
C TYR A 43 1.83 0.23 1.67
N GLN A 44 0.93 -0.51 1.02
CA GLN A 44 1.17 -1.82 0.46
C GLN A 44 0.94 -1.77 -1.04
N ASP A 45 1.97 -2.09 -1.81
CA ASP A 45 1.89 -2.22 -3.27
C ASP A 45 2.13 -3.68 -3.63
N ASN A 46 1.05 -4.35 -4.04
CA ASN A 46 1.12 -5.59 -4.78
C ASN A 46 0.65 -5.33 -6.21
N THR A 47 1.18 -6.09 -7.17
CA THR A 47 0.91 -5.96 -8.62
C THR A 47 -0.57 -5.87 -9.02
N THR A 48 -1.48 -6.32 -8.17
CA THR A 48 -2.95 -6.29 -8.40
C THR A 48 -3.74 -5.59 -7.30
N HIS A 49 -3.11 -5.17 -6.20
CA HIS A 49 -3.82 -4.58 -5.07
C HIS A 49 -2.93 -3.56 -4.37
N ARG A 50 -3.41 -2.32 -4.32
CA ARG A 50 -2.73 -1.23 -3.62
C ARG A 50 -3.60 -0.76 -2.50
N LYS A 51 -3.02 -0.65 -1.30
CA LYS A 51 -3.74 -0.27 -0.10
C LYS A 51 -2.93 0.72 0.71
N LEU A 52 -3.61 1.72 1.25
CA LEU A 52 -3.09 2.59 2.29
C LEU A 52 -3.88 2.37 3.57
N GLU A 53 -3.20 1.98 4.64
CA GLU A 53 -3.76 1.86 5.98
C GLU A 53 -3.23 2.98 6.87
N LEU A 54 -4.14 3.71 7.51
CA LEU A 54 -3.83 4.68 8.55
C LEU A 54 -4.27 4.13 9.90
N GLU A 55 -3.33 3.98 10.81
CA GLU A 55 -3.57 3.56 12.19
C GLU A 55 -3.34 4.74 13.13
N TYR A 56 -4.38 5.11 13.89
CA TYR A 56 -4.28 6.15 14.90
C TYR A 56 -3.71 5.57 16.20
N ILE A 57 -2.64 6.16 16.74
CA ILE A 57 -1.95 5.68 17.96
C ILE A 57 -1.97 6.69 19.11
N GLY A 58 -2.63 7.84 18.94
CA GLY A 58 -2.71 8.89 19.95
C GLY A 58 -3.84 8.70 20.98
N LYS A 59 -4.20 9.80 21.65
CA LYS A 59 -5.33 9.89 22.59
C LYS A 59 -6.62 10.21 21.85
N ASP A 60 -7.79 10.00 22.43
CA ASP A 60 -9.05 10.25 21.73
C ASP A 60 -9.13 11.66 21.10
N ILE A 61 -9.45 11.71 19.80
CA ILE A 61 -9.56 12.94 19.01
C ILE A 61 -10.87 12.98 18.22
N LEU A 62 -11.35 14.18 17.93
CA LEU A 62 -12.40 14.42 16.93
C LEU A 62 -11.74 14.53 15.56
N ILE A 63 -12.03 13.62 14.64
CA ILE A 63 -11.53 13.74 13.27
C ILE A 63 -12.51 14.50 12.41
N SER A 64 -11.98 15.34 11.51
CA SER A 64 -12.80 16.11 10.57
C SER A 64 -12.64 15.60 9.14
N SER A 65 -11.40 15.35 8.69
CA SER A 65 -11.17 14.89 7.33
C SER A 65 -9.81 14.24 7.15
N ILE A 66 -9.72 13.31 6.23
CA ILE A 66 -8.48 12.79 5.67
C ILE A 66 -8.44 13.13 4.19
N ASN A 67 -7.33 13.71 3.76
CA ASN A 67 -7.07 14.03 2.36
C ASN A 67 -5.78 13.35 1.92
N ILE A 68 -5.86 12.50 0.90
CA ILE A 68 -4.74 11.76 0.35
C ILE A 68 -4.51 12.26 -1.07
N ARG A 69 -3.34 12.85 -1.30
CA ARG A 69 -2.90 13.31 -2.61
C ARG A 69 -1.80 12.42 -3.12
N ILE A 70 -2.00 11.87 -4.32
CA ILE A 70 -1.08 10.92 -4.93
C ILE A 70 -0.52 11.56 -6.20
N GLU A 71 0.81 11.60 -6.30
CA GLU A 71 1.53 12.18 -7.43
C GLU A 71 2.50 11.16 -8.02
N SER A 72 2.48 11.03 -9.35
CA SER A 72 3.41 10.22 -10.12
C SER A 72 3.65 10.89 -11.48
N GLY A 73 4.78 11.59 -11.64
CA GLY A 73 5.04 12.43 -12.81
C GLY A 73 3.94 13.47 -13.08
N LEU A 74 3.18 13.28 -14.17
CA LEU A 74 2.06 14.15 -14.55
C LEU A 74 0.71 13.72 -13.95
N TYR A 75 0.65 12.51 -13.38
CA TYR A 75 -0.55 11.99 -12.74
C TYR A 75 -0.73 12.62 -11.37
N LYS A 76 -1.95 13.11 -11.12
CA LYS A 76 -2.36 13.67 -9.83
C LYS A 76 -3.76 13.19 -9.51
N GLU A 77 -3.91 12.56 -8.36
CA GLU A 77 -5.20 12.14 -7.85
C GLU A 77 -5.36 12.61 -6.40
N THR A 78 -6.60 12.80 -5.99
CA THR A 78 -6.93 13.23 -4.64
C THR A 78 -8.14 12.43 -4.15
N LEU A 79 -7.94 11.71 -3.05
CA LEU A 79 -8.97 10.99 -2.33
C LEU A 79 -9.27 11.75 -1.05
N ARG A 80 -10.54 11.97 -0.76
CA ARG A 80 -10.99 12.69 0.42
C ARG A 80 -12.07 11.92 1.14
N GLU A 81 -11.89 11.75 2.44
CA GLU A 81 -12.89 11.22 3.35
C GLU A 81 -13.18 12.30 4.40
N ASP A 82 -14.43 12.76 4.44
CA ASP A 82 -14.92 13.70 5.42
C ASP A 82 -15.68 12.93 6.50
N TYR A 83 -15.52 13.35 7.75
CA TYR A 83 -16.17 12.76 8.90
C TYR A 83 -17.19 13.72 9.48
N ASP A 84 -18.22 13.16 10.13
CA ASP A 84 -19.19 13.97 10.85
C ASP A 84 -18.50 14.72 11.99
N THR A 85 -19.04 15.89 12.35
CA THR A 85 -18.51 16.77 13.40
C THR A 85 -18.26 16.11 14.76
N ASN A 86 -18.88 14.96 15.02
CA ASN A 86 -18.80 14.24 16.28
C ASN A 86 -18.11 12.86 16.15
N THR A 87 -17.40 12.60 15.04
CA THR A 87 -16.67 11.35 14.88
C THR A 87 -15.42 11.35 15.74
N PHE A 88 -15.42 10.50 16.77
CA PHE A 88 -14.26 10.26 17.61
C PHE A 88 -13.42 9.11 17.06
N LEU A 89 -12.10 9.32 17.00
CA LEU A 89 -11.12 8.26 16.82
C LEU A 89 -10.49 7.91 18.15
N ILE A 90 -10.51 6.62 18.45
CA ILE A 90 -9.80 6.01 19.57
C ILE A 90 -8.49 5.39 19.08
N SER A 91 -7.52 5.28 19.98
CA SER A 91 -6.25 4.61 19.70
C SER A 91 -6.48 3.18 19.16
N GLY A 92 -5.66 2.77 18.18
CA GLY A 92 -5.77 1.50 17.46
C GLY A 92 -6.81 1.50 16.34
N LYS A 93 -7.55 2.59 16.12
CA LYS A 93 -8.49 2.67 15.00
C LYS A 93 -7.71 2.69 13.68
N LYS A 94 -8.09 1.78 12.79
CA LYS A 94 -7.57 1.67 11.42
C LYS A 94 -8.57 2.20 10.42
N ILE A 95 -8.06 2.92 9.43
CA ILE A 95 -8.79 3.48 8.30
C ILE A 95 -8.06 3.02 7.05
N GLU A 96 -8.81 2.42 6.12
CA GLU A 96 -8.26 1.74 4.96
C GLU A 96 -8.74 2.41 3.68
N PHE A 97 -7.81 2.68 2.78
CA PHE A 97 -8.08 3.25 1.47
C PHE A 97 -7.63 2.26 0.40
N ASP A 98 -8.58 1.87 -0.45
CA ASP A 98 -8.27 1.09 -1.65
C ASP A 98 -7.71 2.02 -2.73
N LEU A 99 -6.49 1.75 -3.14
CA LEU A 99 -5.76 2.49 -4.16
C LEU A 99 -5.58 1.65 -5.43
N SER A 100 -6.29 0.53 -5.57
CA SER A 100 -6.13 -0.40 -6.69
C SER A 100 -6.50 0.18 -8.05
N ASP A 101 -7.39 1.18 -8.09
CA ASP A 101 -7.78 1.88 -9.31
C ASP A 101 -6.68 2.83 -9.83
N ILE A 102 -5.69 3.14 -8.99
CA ILE A 102 -4.57 4.01 -9.35
C ILE A 102 -3.64 3.21 -10.26
N LYS A 103 -3.42 3.70 -11.48
CA LYS A 103 -2.71 2.92 -12.51
C LYS A 103 -1.18 2.96 -12.40
N GLN A 104 -0.63 4.01 -11.79
CA GLN A 104 0.82 4.24 -11.73
C GLN A 104 1.38 4.01 -10.33
N MET A 105 2.62 3.51 -10.26
CA MET A 105 3.42 3.51 -9.04
C MET A 105 3.52 4.95 -8.53
N SER A 106 3.01 5.17 -7.33
CA SER A 106 3.07 6.45 -6.63
C SER A 106 4.53 6.84 -6.41
N GLU A 107 4.97 7.99 -6.91
CA GLU A 107 6.29 8.54 -6.54
C GLU A 107 6.20 9.29 -5.21
N ARG A 108 4.99 9.77 -4.87
CA ARG A 108 4.72 10.48 -3.64
C ARG A 108 3.25 10.36 -3.25
N ILE A 109 3.00 9.96 -2.00
CA ILE A 109 1.69 9.98 -1.36
C ILE A 109 1.75 10.97 -0.20
N GLU A 110 0.97 12.04 -0.29
CA GLU A 110 0.84 13.03 0.75
C GLU A 110 -0.52 12.89 1.45
N ILE A 111 -0.48 12.64 2.75
CA ILE A 111 -1.67 12.42 3.57
C ILE A 111 -1.79 13.61 4.52
N THR A 112 -2.91 14.32 4.46
CA THR A 112 -3.23 15.43 5.35
C THR A 112 -4.45 15.06 6.19
N ILE A 113 -4.29 15.07 7.51
CA ILE A 113 -5.29 14.65 8.47
C ILE A 113 -5.67 15.86 9.31
N LYS A 114 -6.95 16.22 9.31
CA LYS A 114 -7.49 17.30 10.15
C LYS A 114 -8.29 16.71 11.29
N TYR A 115 -7.92 17.09 12.50
CA TYR A 115 -8.53 16.60 13.73
C TYR A 115 -8.45 17.66 14.82
N ASN A 116 -9.49 17.77 15.65
CA ASN A 116 -9.65 18.87 16.59
C ASN A 116 -9.36 20.22 15.89
N ASP A 117 -8.47 21.03 16.46
CA ASP A 117 -7.93 22.27 15.87
C ASP A 117 -6.53 22.08 15.24
N ALA A 118 -6.13 20.84 14.98
CA ALA A 118 -4.81 20.47 14.49
C ALA A 118 -4.86 19.93 13.05
N THR A 119 -3.71 19.95 12.39
CA THR A 119 -3.49 19.30 11.09
C THR A 119 -2.16 18.57 11.13
N GLU A 120 -2.18 17.29 10.76
CA GLU A 120 -0.99 16.47 10.60
C GLU A 120 -0.79 16.13 9.13
N LYS A 121 0.47 16.04 8.72
CA LYS A 121 0.87 15.72 7.36
C LYS A 121 1.91 14.60 7.37
N ILE A 122 1.66 13.56 6.58
CA ILE A 122 2.53 12.40 6.40
C ILE A 122 2.88 12.31 4.91
N ILE A 123 4.14 12.03 4.59
CA ILE A 123 4.61 11.85 3.21
C ILE A 123 5.25 10.47 3.13
N ILE A 124 4.76 9.68 2.18
CA ILE A 124 5.32 8.40 1.74
C ILE A 124 5.91 8.63 0.35
#